data_AF-A0A151IEY2-F1
#
_entry.id   AF-A0A151IEY2-F1
#
_cell.length_a   1.000
_cell.length_b   1.000
_cell.length_c   1.000
_cell.angle_alpha   90.00
_cell.angle_beta   90.00
_cell.angle_gamma   90.00
#
_symmetry.space_group_name_H-M   'P 1'
#
loop_
_entity.id
_entity.type
_entity.pdbx_description
1 polymer ?
#
loop_
_entity_poly.entity_id
_entity_poly.type
_entity_poly.pdbx_seq_one_letter_code
_entity_poly.pdbx_strand_id
1 'polypeptide(L)' 'MEAQFLTANITVDVTKYNYVIQCLDDTSLTEVSDIVLNPSATDKYAALKNRLVNSFADSAERKLRKLLNEVDLGDRRPS' A
#
# COMPACT_ATOMS: atom_id res chain seq x y z
N MET A 1 -2.27 -8.69 -9.95
CA MET A 1 -3.69 -8.36 -9.66
C MET A 1 -4.44 -7.85 -10.89
N GLU A 2 -3.95 -6.86 -11.64
CA GLU A 2 -4.70 -6.35 -12.82
C GLU A 2 -4.91 -7.39 -13.93
N ALA A 3 -3.92 -8.25 -14.17
CA ALA A 3 -4.07 -9.37 -15.09
C ALA A 3 -5.19 -10.35 -14.67
N GLN A 4 -5.37 -10.60 -13.38
CA GLN A 4 -6.44 -11.47 -12.86
C GLN A 4 -7.82 -10.87 -13.13
N PHE A 5 -7.99 -9.55 -12.95
CA PHE A 5 -9.24 -8.88 -13.26
C PHE A 5 -9.56 -8.95 -14.76
N LEU A 6 -8.56 -8.78 -15.62
CA LEU A 6 -8.74 -8.90 -17.06
C LEU A 6 -9.11 -10.34 -17.47
N THR A 7 -8.41 -11.35 -16.93
CA THR A 7 -8.70 -12.76 -17.22
C THR A 7 -10.07 -13.20 -16.70
N ALA A 8 -10.49 -12.71 -15.54
CA ALA A 8 -11.80 -13.00 -14.95
C ALA A 8 -12.93 -12.07 -15.46
N ASN A 9 -12.62 -11.18 -16.42
CA ASN A 9 -13.54 -10.18 -16.97
C ASN A 9 -14.21 -9.29 -15.90
N ILE A 10 -13.50 -9.02 -14.80
CA ILE A 10 -13.96 -8.17 -13.71
C ILE A 10 -13.68 -6.72 -14.13
N THR A 11 -14.73 -6.05 -14.60
CA THR A 11 -14.67 -4.64 -15.02
C THR A 11 -15.25 -3.69 -13.99
N VAL A 12 -16.09 -4.21 -13.09
CA VAL A 12 -16.80 -3.44 -12.07
C VAL A 12 -15.86 -2.99 -10.96
N ASP A 13 -15.76 -1.67 -10.74
CA ASP A 13 -14.92 -1.02 -9.72
C ASP A 13 -15.13 -1.59 -8.32
N VAL A 14 -16.39 -1.72 -7.87
CA VAL A 14 -16.69 -2.26 -6.54
C VAL A 14 -16.25 -3.71 -6.39
N THR A 15 -16.32 -4.52 -7.44
CA THR A 15 -15.86 -5.91 -7.40
C THR A 15 -14.34 -5.98 -7.30
N LYS A 16 -13.62 -5.13 -8.05
CA LYS A 16 -12.15 -5.03 -7.92
C LYS A 16 -11.76 -4.57 -6.53
N TYR A 17 -12.43 -3.54 -6.00
CA TYR A 17 -12.21 -3.05 -4.63
C TYR A 17 -12.37 -4.16 -3.60
N ASN A 18 -13.51 -4.86 -3.59
CA ASN A 18 -13.76 -5.94 -2.64
C ASN A 18 -12.74 -7.07 -2.75
N TYR A 19 -12.35 -7.45 -3.97
CA TYR A 19 -11.34 -8.48 -4.19
C TYR A 19 -9.97 -8.07 -3.64
N VAL A 20 -9.58 -6.80 -3.82
CA VAL A 20 -8.35 -6.27 -3.22
C VAL A 20 -8.43 -6.34 -1.71
N ILE A 21 -9.49 -5.81 -1.09
CA ILE A 21 -9.67 -5.82 0.36
C ILE A 21 -9.58 -7.24 0.93
N GLN A 22 -10.15 -8.24 0.25
CA GLN A 22 -10.07 -9.65 0.67
C GLN A 22 -8.67 -10.27 0.56
N CYS A 23 -7.81 -9.74 -0.31
CA CYS A 23 -6.45 -10.21 -0.49
C CYS A 23 -5.41 -9.47 0.37
N LEU A 24 -5.79 -8.36 1.02
CA LEU A 24 -4.88 -7.60 1.87
C LEU A 24 -4.68 -8.27 3.23
N ASP A 25 -3.45 -8.24 3.72
CA ASP A 25 -3.08 -8.60 5.09
C ASP A 25 -3.47 -7.50 6.11
N ASP A 26 -3.53 -7.85 7.40
CA ASP A 26 -3.89 -6.94 8.50
C ASP A 26 -3.06 -5.65 8.54
N THR A 27 -1.78 -5.74 8.17
CA THR A 27 -0.88 -4.57 8.15
C THR A 27 -1.31 -3.60 7.05
N SER A 28 -1.50 -4.12 5.84
CA SER A 28 -1.98 -3.35 4.70
C SER A 28 -3.38 -2.77 4.94
N LEU A 29 -4.28 -3.55 5.56
CA LEU A 29 -5.63 -3.09 5.94
C LEU A 29 -5.58 -1.95 6.95
N THR A 30 -4.64 -1.99 7.89
CA THR A 30 -4.44 -0.89 8.85
C THR A 30 -3.96 0.38 8.14
N GLU A 31 -3.02 0.25 7.19
CA GLU A 31 -2.49 1.37 6.39
C GLU A 31 -3.55 2.06 5.51
N VAL A 32 -4.52 1.29 4.99
CA VAL A 32 -5.61 1.82 4.15
C VAL A 32 -6.95 1.92 4.89
N SER A 33 -6.94 1.82 6.21
CA SER A 33 -8.16 1.81 7.03
C SER A 33 -9.01 3.07 6.83
N ASP A 34 -8.39 4.20 6.50
CA ASP A 34 -9.09 5.45 6.17
C ASP A 34 -9.98 5.29 4.92
N ILE A 35 -9.49 4.61 3.88
CA ILE A 35 -10.24 4.36 2.64
C ILE A 35 -11.27 3.24 2.82
N VAL A 36 -11.01 2.29 3.73
CA VAL A 36 -11.98 1.23 4.04
C VAL A 36 -13.16 1.76 4.86
N LEU A 37 -12.88 2.58 5.86
CA LEU A 37 -13.89 3.16 6.75
C LEU A 37 -14.66 4.30 6.07
N ASN A 38 -14.02 5.03 5.17
CA ASN A 38 -14.64 6.12 4.43
C ASN A 38 -14.35 6.00 2.92
N PRO A 39 -15.02 5.08 2.22
CA PRO A 39 -14.76 4.85 0.82
C PRO A 39 -15.21 6.03 -0.05
N SER A 40 -14.40 6.39 -1.04
CA SER A 40 -14.75 7.40 -2.05
C SER A 40 -16.06 7.06 -2.76
N ALA A 41 -16.88 8.09 -3.05
CA ALA A 41 -18.15 7.91 -3.74
C ALA A 41 -17.97 7.23 -5.11
N THR A 42 -16.92 7.61 -5.84
CA THR A 42 -16.53 7.07 -7.14
C THR A 42 -15.09 6.57 -7.13
N ASP A 43 -14.78 5.62 -8.03
CA ASP A 43 -13.41 5.17 -8.29
C ASP A 43 -12.71 4.53 -7.08
N LYS A 44 -13.43 3.67 -6.35
CA LYS A 44 -12.98 3.09 -5.07
C LYS A 44 -11.73 2.26 -5.25
N TYR A 45 -11.67 1.48 -6.33
CA TYR A 45 -10.50 0.65 -6.61
C TYR A 45 -9.27 1.51 -6.91
N ALA A 46 -9.40 2.59 -7.70
CA ALA A 46 -8.24 3.40 -8.03
C ALA A 46 -7.75 4.22 -6.83
N ALA A 47 -8.66 4.73 -6.00
CA ALA A 47 -8.33 5.39 -4.75
C ALA A 47 -7.54 4.45 -3.81
N LEU A 48 -8.04 3.22 -3.62
CA LEU A 48 -7.37 2.19 -2.84
C LEU A 48 -6.00 1.83 -3.44
N LYS A 49 -5.92 1.62 -4.77
CA LYS A 49 -4.68 1.30 -5.49
C LYS A 49 -3.63 2.39 -5.28
N ASN A 50 -3.99 3.65 -5.50
CA ASN A 50 -3.08 4.78 -5.31
C ASN A 50 -2.60 4.90 -3.86
N ARG A 51 -3.51 4.68 -2.89
CA ARG A 51 -3.13 4.71 -1.48
C ARG A 51 -2.14 3.61 -1.14
N LEU A 52 -2.39 2.37 -1.55
CA LEU A 52 -1.46 1.27 -1.36
C LEU A 52 -0.09 1.60 -1.95
N VAL A 53 -0.03 2.02 -3.21
CA VAL A 53 1.25 2.37 -3.87
C VAL A 53 2.01 3.45 -3.10
N ASN A 54 1.33 4.53 -2.69
CA ASN A 54 1.96 5.60 -1.93
C ASN A 54 2.43 5.15 -0.54
N SER A 55 1.62 4.33 0.13
CA SER A 55 1.90 3.88 1.49
C SER A 55 3.09 2.91 1.53
N PHE A 56 3.16 1.97 0.57
CA PHE A 56 4.33 1.11 0.39
C PHE A 56 5.58 1.89 -0.04
N ALA A 57 5.44 2.92 -0.89
CA ALA A 57 6.57 3.77 -1.29
C ALA A 57 7.12 4.57 -0.10
N ASP A 58 6.25 5.17 0.72
CA ASP A 58 6.62 5.88 1.96
C ASP A 58 7.29 4.92 2.97
N SER A 59 6.71 3.73 3.17
CA SER A 59 7.29 2.70 4.02
C SER A 59 8.69 2.25 3.56
N ALA A 60 8.89 2.09 2.24
CA ALA A 60 10.19 1.77 1.67
C ALA A 60 11.20 2.92 1.85
N GLU A 61 10.78 4.17 1.62
CA GLU A 61 11.63 5.35 1.82
C GLU A 61 12.02 5.49 3.30
N ARG A 62 11.07 5.35 4.23
CA ARG A 62 11.34 5.39 5.67
C ARG A 62 12.33 4.32 6.09
N LYS A 63 12.16 3.10 5.58
CA LYS A 63 13.08 1.99 5.87
C LYS A 63 14.48 2.29 5.35
N LEU A 64 14.60 2.83 4.15
CA LEU A 64 15.89 3.25 3.58
C LEU A 64 16.54 4.36 4.40
N ARG A 65 15.80 5.43 4.73
CA ARG A 65 16.31 6.54 5.56
C ARG A 65 16.79 6.07 6.92
N LYS A 66 16.05 5.15 7.56
CA LYS A 66 16.45 4.55 8.83
C LYS A 66 17.76 3.79 8.71
N LEU A 67 17.91 2.94 7.68
CA LEU A 67 19.16 2.20 7.44
C LEU A 67 20.34 3.13 7.18
N LEU A 68 20.16 4.19 6.38
CA LEU A 68 21.21 5.17 6.11
C LEU A 68 21.64 5.92 7.39
N ASN A 69 20.69 6.26 8.26
CA ASN A 69 21.00 6.92 9.53
C ASN A 69 21.73 5.99 10.51
N GLU A 70 21.35 4.71 10.56
CA GLU A 70 22.04 3.69 11.38
C GLU A 70 23.45 3.38 10.85
N VAL A 71 23.66 3.41 9.52
CA VAL A 71 24.99 3.24 8.90
C VAL A 71 25.91 4.42 9.20
N ASP A 72 25.40 5.65 9.18
CA ASP A 72 26.18 6.86 9.54
C ASP A 72 26.60 6.86 11.03
N LEU A 73 25.75 6.30 11.90
CA LEU A 73 26.06 6.13 13.33
C LEU A 73 27.05 4.98 13.61
N GLY A 74 27.17 4.00 12.71
CA GLY A 74 28.07 2.84 12.84
C GLY A 74 29.54 3.11 12.50
N ASP A 75 29.84 4.18 11.75
CA ASP A 75 31.22 4.55 11.36
C ASP A 75 31.92 5.45 12.39
N ARG A 76 31.21 5.90 13.42
CA ARG A 76 31.81 6.68 14.51
C ARG A 76 32.39 5.76 15.58
N ARG A 77 33.45 5.01 15.23
CA ARG A 77 34.39 4.47 16.23
C ARG A 77 35.00 5.64 17.01
N PRO A 78 34.81 5.76 18.35
CA PRO A 78 35.69 6.61 19.13
C PRO A 78 37.02 5.87 19.28
N SER A 79 38.06 6.34 18.58
CA SER A 79 39.44 6.18 19.02
C SER A 79 39.84 7.39 19.86
#